data_AF-H4F7J8-F1
#
_entry.id   AF-H4F7J8-F1
#
_cell.length_a   1.000
_cell.length_b   1.000
_cell.length_c   1.000
_cell.angle_alpha   90.00
_cell.angle_beta   90.00
_cell.angle_gamma   90.00
#
_symmetry.space_group_name_H-M   'P 1'
#
loop_
_entity.id
_entity.type
_entity.pdbx_description
1 polymer ?
#
loop_
_entity_poly.entity_id
_entity_poly.type
_entity_poly.pdbx_seq_one_letter_code
_entity_poly.pdbx_strand_id
1 'polypeptide(L)'
;MMGRRASERLRQERETFDQLKAHDSLWFKLRLTTGLVAIVALLVVLFVAARVVLAPSQYSETTITLAAVAILADIAGLAGTVFLLVLRDGSGHLRPTVGISGK
;
A
#
# COMPACT_ATOMS: atom_id res chain seq x y z
N MET A 1 -25.10 -40.53 6.29
CA MET A 1 -24.63 -39.79 5.10
C MET A 1 -24.23 -38.31 5.36
N MET A 2 -24.52 -37.72 6.53
CA MET A 2 -24.20 -36.31 6.84
C MET A 2 -22.72 -36.02 7.18
N GLY A 3 -21.95 -37.02 7.65
CA GLY A 3 -20.55 -36.84 8.07
C GLY A 3 -19.57 -36.48 6.94
N ARG A 4 -19.74 -37.04 5.73
CA ARG A 4 -18.85 -36.75 4.58
C ARG A 4 -18.94 -35.30 4.10
N ARG A 5 -20.16 -34.76 4.04
CA ARG A 5 -20.39 -33.37 3.62
C ARG A 5 -19.85 -32.38 4.65
N ALA A 6 -19.96 -32.70 5.94
CA ALA A 6 -19.39 -31.89 7.02
C ALA A 6 -17.86 -31.87 6.98
N SER A 7 -17.21 -33.02 6.75
CA SER A 7 -15.75 -33.09 6.60
C SER A 7 -15.24 -32.37 5.35
N GLU A 8 -15.99 -32.44 4.24
CA GLU A 8 -15.64 -31.74 3.00
C GLU A 8 -15.77 -30.22 3.15
N ARG A 9 -16.79 -29.73 3.87
CA ARG A 9 -16.93 -28.30 4.20
C ARG A 9 -15.77 -27.78 5.01
N LEU A 10 -15.38 -28.49 6.08
CA LEU A 10 -14.24 -28.10 6.91
C LEU A 10 -12.94 -28.05 6.11
N ARG A 11 -12.77 -28.97 5.15
CA ARG A 11 -11.61 -28.93 4.24
C ARG A 11 -11.64 -27.69 3.35
N GLN A 12 -12.76 -27.39 2.71
CA GLN A 12 -12.92 -26.21 1.84
C GLN A 12 -12.73 -24.90 2.60
N GLU A 13 -13.26 -24.79 3.81
CA GLU A 13 -13.08 -23.62 4.67
C GLU A 13 -11.60 -23.41 5.03
N ARG A 14 -10.88 -24.50 5.29
CA ARG A 14 -9.45 -24.45 5.62
C ARG A 14 -8.61 -24.07 4.41
N GLU A 15 -8.88 -24.67 3.26
CA GLU A 15 -8.23 -24.33 1.98
C GLU A 15 -8.48 -22.86 1.61
N THR A 16 -9.71 -22.36 1.79
CA THR A 16 -10.06 -20.96 1.52
C THR A 16 -9.38 -20.01 2.51
N PHE A 17 -9.33 -20.37 3.79
CA PHE A 17 -8.65 -19.57 4.81
C PHE A 17 -7.14 -19.47 4.56
N ASP A 18 -6.49 -20.58 4.18
CA ASP A 18 -5.06 -20.60 3.89
C ASP A 18 -4.75 -19.75 2.64
N GLN A 19 -5.62 -19.76 1.63
CA GLN A 19 -5.50 -18.88 0.45
C GLN A 19 -5.65 -17.40 0.81
N LEU A 20 -6.65 -17.05 1.61
CA LEU A 20 -6.88 -15.68 2.06
C LEU A 20 -5.71 -15.16 2.89
N LYS A 21 -5.22 -15.97 3.84
CA LYS A 21 -4.06 -15.64 4.67
C LYS A 21 -2.80 -15.39 3.83
N ALA A 22 -2.58 -16.18 2.79
CA ALA A 22 -1.46 -15.97 1.88
C ALA A 22 -1.61 -14.67 1.09
N HIS A 23 -2.80 -14.40 0.56
CA HIS A 23 -3.11 -13.18 -0.19
C HIS A 23 -2.90 -11.93 0.67
N ASP A 24 -3.47 -11.93 1.87
CA ASP A 24 -3.35 -10.86 2.85
C ASP A 24 -1.88 -10.56 3.21
N SER A 25 -1.07 -11.62 3.39
CA SER A 25 0.35 -11.45 3.71
C SER A 25 1.16 -10.83 2.57
N LEU A 26 0.84 -11.18 1.32
CA LEU A 26 1.47 -10.59 0.13
C LEU A 26 1.02 -9.15 -0.05
N TRP A 27 -0.25 -8.88 0.20
CA TRP A 27 -0.82 -7.54 0.05
C TRP A 27 -0.29 -6.56 1.09
N PHE A 28 -0.11 -7.04 2.33
CA PHE A 28 0.59 -6.28 3.37
C PHE A 28 2.03 -5.95 2.96
N LYS A 29 2.78 -6.93 2.44
CA LYS A 29 4.16 -6.70 1.96
C LYS A 29 4.20 -5.67 0.83
N LEU A 30 3.30 -5.78 -0.14
CA LEU A 30 3.24 -4.86 -1.28
C LEU A 30 2.95 -3.42 -0.84
N ARG A 31 2.03 -3.26 0.10
CA ARG A 31 1.71 -1.96 0.69
C ARG A 31 2.89 -1.38 1.46
N LEU A 32 3.61 -2.21 2.23
CA LEU A 32 4.81 -1.80 2.95
C LEU A 32 5.94 -1.38 2.00
N THR A 33 6.21 -2.17 0.96
CA THR A 33 7.25 -1.82 -0.03
C THR A 33 6.88 -0.57 -0.81
N THR A 34 5.60 -0.40 -1.17
CA THR A 34 5.16 0.79 -1.90
C THR A 34 5.26 2.05 -1.03
N GLY A 35 4.92 1.95 0.26
CA GLY A 35 5.13 3.04 1.22
C GLY A 35 6.61 3.40 1.38
N LEU A 36 7.50 2.41 1.45
CA LEU A 36 8.95 2.66 1.55
C LEU A 36 9.49 3.34 0.29
N VAL A 37 9.11 2.87 -0.90
CA VAL A 37 9.50 3.48 -2.18
C VAL A 37 9.02 4.93 -2.26
N ALA A 38 7.78 5.20 -1.83
CA ALA A 38 7.22 6.55 -1.78
C ALA A 38 8.05 7.50 -0.88
N ILE A 39 8.51 7.03 0.28
CA ILE A 39 9.38 7.83 1.17
C ILE A 39 10.73 8.11 0.51
N VAL A 40 11.36 7.10 -0.10
CA VAL A 40 12.65 7.27 -0.80
C VAL A 40 12.51 8.26 -1.95
N ALA A 41 11.45 8.16 -2.74
CA ALA A 41 11.16 9.09 -3.83
C ALA A 41 11.03 10.54 -3.30
N LEU A 42 10.29 10.75 -2.19
CA LEU A 42 10.14 12.07 -1.59
C LEU A 42 11.48 12.66 -1.13
N LEU A 43 12.37 11.85 -0.55
CA LEU A 43 13.70 12.31 -0.15
C LEU A 43 14.55 12.75 -1.36
N VAL A 44 14.45 12.03 -2.47
CA VAL A 44 15.16 12.39 -3.72
C VAL A 44 14.63 13.72 -4.27
N VAL A 45 13.30 13.87 -4.35
CA VAL A 45 12.67 15.12 -4.83
C VAL A 45 13.07 16.29 -3.94
N LEU A 46 13.00 16.11 -2.62
CA LEU A 46 13.41 17.13 -1.65
C LEU A 46 14.88 17.52 -1.83
N PHE A 47 15.77 16.53 -2.03
CA PHE A 47 17.19 16.79 -2.26
C PHE A 47 17.43 17.61 -3.53
N VAL A 48 16.78 17.23 -4.64
CA VAL A 48 16.88 17.96 -5.91
C VAL A 48 16.34 19.38 -5.76
N ALA A 49 15.17 19.54 -5.15
CA ALA A 49 14.57 20.85 -4.88
C ALA A 49 15.49 21.74 -4.03
N ALA A 50 16.04 21.20 -2.95
CA ALA A 50 16.96 21.92 -2.07
C ALA A 50 18.22 22.36 -2.83
N ARG A 51 18.78 21.51 -3.70
CA ARG A 51 19.95 21.87 -4.51
C ARG A 51 19.67 23.01 -5.49
N VAL A 52 18.48 23.05 -6.08
CA VAL A 52 18.06 24.13 -6.98
C VAL A 52 17.86 25.44 -6.22
N VAL A 53 17.17 25.40 -5.06
CA VAL A 53 16.87 26.59 -4.25
C VAL A 53 18.13 27.19 -3.60
N LEU A 54 19.10 26.36 -3.20
CA LEU A 54 20.32 26.82 -2.54
C LEU A 54 21.36 27.42 -3.51
N ALA A 55 21.20 27.24 -4.82
CA ALA A 55 22.12 27.80 -5.82
C ALA A 55 21.36 28.42 -7.02
N PRO A 56 20.48 29.41 -6.78
CA PRO A 56 19.56 29.92 -7.80
C PRO A 56 20.27 30.59 -8.98
N SER A 57 21.47 31.14 -8.77
CA SER A 57 22.27 31.77 -9.83
C SER A 57 22.90 30.78 -10.82
N GLN A 58 22.86 29.47 -10.53
CA GLN A 58 23.40 28.43 -11.40
C GLN A 58 22.35 27.81 -12.32
N TYR A 59 21.07 28.13 -12.11
CA TYR A 59 19.95 27.50 -12.80
C TYR A 59 19.14 28.53 -13.58
N SER A 60 18.69 28.16 -14.78
CA SER A 60 17.82 29.01 -15.58
C SER A 60 16.42 29.09 -14.97
N GLU A 61 15.68 30.15 -15.28
CA GLU A 61 14.28 30.30 -14.83
C GLU A 61 13.42 29.10 -15.23
N THR A 62 13.68 28.50 -16.40
CA THR A 62 12.99 27.30 -16.90
C THR A 62 13.24 26.09 -15.99
N THR A 63 14.47 25.92 -15.50
CA THR A 63 14.81 24.81 -14.57
C THR A 63 14.08 24.99 -13.24
N ILE A 64 14.00 26.22 -12.73
CA ILE A 64 13.31 26.52 -11.48
C ILE A 64 11.79 26.27 -11.62
N THR A 65 11.18 26.65 -12.74
CA THR A 65 9.75 26.41 -12.99
C THR A 65 9.45 24.91 -13.13
N LEU A 66 10.28 24.15 -13.86
CA LEU A 66 10.13 22.70 -13.95
C LEU A 66 10.26 22.02 -12.59
N ALA A 67 11.23 22.44 -11.77
CA ALA A 67 11.38 21.92 -10.41
C ALA A 67 10.14 22.20 -9.54
N ALA A 68 9.58 23.42 -9.62
CA ALA A 68 8.37 23.77 -8.90
C ALA A 68 7.16 22.90 -9.31
N VAL A 69 6.97 22.67 -10.62
CA VAL A 69 5.90 21.80 -11.13
C VAL A 69 6.11 20.35 -10.71
N ALA A 70 7.35 19.85 -10.78
CA ALA A 70 7.68 18.49 -10.38
C ALA A 70 7.35 18.26 -8.89
N ILE A 71 7.78 19.15 -8.00
CA ILE A 71 7.47 19.07 -6.56
C ILE A 71 5.94 19.03 -6.33
N LEU A 72 5.19 19.85 -7.05
CA LEU A 72 3.73 19.91 -6.91
C LEU A 72 3.06 18.60 -7.37
N ALA A 73 3.54 18.04 -8.48
CA ALA A 73 3.11 16.74 -8.97
C ALA A 73 3.48 15.60 -8.00
N ASP A 74 4.68 15.64 -7.42
CA ASP A 74 5.15 14.63 -6.47
C ASP A 74 4.30 14.63 -5.18
N ILE A 75 3.97 15.82 -4.64
CA ILE A 75 3.07 15.94 -3.48
C ILE A 75 1.68 15.37 -3.80
N ALA A 76 1.11 15.72 -4.95
CA ALA A 76 -0.21 15.24 -5.36
C ALA A 76 -0.21 13.72 -5.61
N GLY A 77 0.81 13.20 -6.28
CA GLY A 77 1.00 11.79 -6.56
C GLY A 77 1.15 10.97 -5.29
N LEU A 78 1.93 11.45 -4.33
CA LEU A 78 2.11 10.82 -3.01
C LEU A 78 0.83 10.84 -2.18
N ALA A 79 0.12 11.97 -2.13
CA ALA A 79 -1.16 12.05 -1.45
C ALA A 79 -2.17 11.04 -2.05
N GLY A 80 -2.21 10.95 -3.38
CA GLY A 80 -3.05 9.99 -4.09
C GLY A 80 -2.66 8.54 -3.82
N THR A 81 -1.37 8.18 -3.85
CA THR A 81 -0.91 6.82 -3.57
C THR A 81 -1.17 6.42 -2.12
N VAL A 82 -0.90 7.29 -1.15
CA VAL A 82 -1.23 7.03 0.26
C VAL A 82 -2.74 6.85 0.43
N PHE A 83 -3.56 7.72 -0.16
CA PHE A 83 -5.01 7.58 -0.07
C PHE A 83 -5.50 6.26 -0.68
N LEU A 84 -5.07 5.93 -1.89
CA LEU A 84 -5.53 4.75 -2.64
C LEU A 84 -5.02 3.43 -2.04
N LEU A 85 -3.73 3.36 -1.67
CA LEU A 85 -3.10 2.12 -1.21
C LEU A 85 -3.22 1.93 0.30
N VAL A 86 -3.26 3.03 1.07
CA VAL A 86 -3.25 2.96 2.54
C VAL A 86 -4.65 3.18 3.11
N LEU A 87 -5.38 4.19 2.68
CA LEU A 87 -6.65 4.54 3.34
C LEU A 87 -7.88 3.86 2.71
N ARG A 88 -7.89 3.64 1.40
CA ARG A 88 -9.03 3.07 0.69
C ARG A 88 -9.16 1.55 0.83
N ASP A 89 -8.08 0.85 1.17
CA ASP A 89 -8.13 -0.57 1.53
C ASP A 89 -8.36 -0.72 3.04
N GLY A 90 -9.54 -0.27 3.46
CA GLY A 90 -10.07 -0.38 4.82
C GLY A 90 -10.62 -1.77 5.06
N SER A 91 -9.79 -2.60 5.70
CA SER A 91 -10.17 -3.79 6.49
C SER A 91 -11.41 -4.57 6.05
N GLY A 92 -11.20 -5.54 5.17
CA GLY A 92 -12.14 -6.64 4.95
C GLY A 92 -11.51 -8.00 5.22
N HIS A 93 -10.64 -8.15 6.24
CA HIS A 93 -10.12 -9.48 6.58
C HIS A 93 -11.20 -10.33 7.23
N LEU A 94 -11.41 -11.49 6.62
CA LEU A 94 -12.46 -12.45 6.91
C LEU A 94 -12.15 -13.20 8.21
N ARG A 95 -13.12 -13.27 9.13
CA ARG A 95 -13.04 -14.11 10.33
C ARG A 95 -13.49 -15.55 9.99
N PRO A 96 -12.70 -16.59 10.28
CA PRO A 96 -13.28 -17.91 10.53
C PRO A 96 -13.63 -18.02 12.02
N THR A 97 -14.89 -17.80 12.39
CA THR A 97 -15.40 -18.20 13.72
C THR A 97 -15.75 -19.69 13.70
N VAL A 98 -14.76 -20.56 13.87
CA VAL A 98 -15.05 -21.93 14.30
C VAL A 98 -15.03 -21.97 15.82
N GLY A 99 -16.17 -21.64 16.41
CA GLY A 99 -16.39 -21.64 17.85
C GLY A 99 -17.86 -21.87 18.12
N ILE A 100 -18.27 -23.14 18.03
CA ILE A 100 -19.52 -23.62 18.62
C ILE A 100 -19.43 -23.27 20.12
N SER A 101 -20.04 -22.16 20.54
CA SER A 101 -20.40 -21.98 21.94
C SER A 101 -21.58 -22.90 22.16
N GLY A 102 -21.29 -24.11 22.60
CA GLY A 102 -22.31 -25.03 23.07
C GLY A 102 -23.12 -24.36 24.17
N LYS A 103 -24.41 -24.12 23.88
CA LYS A 103 -25.54 -24.35 24.77
C LYS A 103 -26.75 -24.68 23.91
#